data_AF-A0A193QGG5-F1
#
_entry.id   AF-A0A193QGG5-F1
#
_cell.length_a   1.000
_cell.length_b   1.000
_cell.length_c   1.000
_cell.angle_alpha   90.00
_cell.angle_beta   90.00
_cell.angle_gamma   90.00
#
_symmetry.space_group_name_H-M   'P 1'
#
loop_
_entity.id
_entity.type
_entity.pdbx_description
1 polymer ?
#
loop_
_entity_poly.entity_id
_entity_poly.type
_entity_poly.pdbx_seq_one_letter_code
_entity_poly.pdbx_strand_id
1 'polypeptide(L)'
;MSLPTDQDPEQIRQRCTTGDVYFIHINDELQQIILAIYGKGAKSMMYAFVALTPDGRTVKNLLHYQQNETPFLGARVEDPDWLRQWTGKKLLNDDAQPALKVVQSGADPQDVYTVDSISGATMTSTGVEKNVNFWIGECGYGPFLQRLAREKLLLSH
;
A
#
# COMPACT_ATOMS: atom_id res chain seq x y z
N MET A 1 -10.98 19.07 6.17
CA MET A 1 -12.06 19.18 5.16
C MET A 1 -12.67 17.79 5.00
N SER A 2 -13.97 17.61 5.24
CA SER A 2 -14.62 16.29 5.15
C SER A 2 -14.72 15.85 3.69
N LEU A 3 -14.34 14.60 3.40
CA LEU A 3 -14.52 14.01 2.08
C LEU A 3 -16.02 13.78 1.81
N PRO A 4 -16.54 14.11 0.61
CA PRO A 4 -17.87 13.68 0.18
C PRO A 4 -17.97 12.15 0.24
N THR A 5 -19.15 11.61 0.57
CA THR A 5 -19.41 10.17 0.80
C THR A 5 -19.08 9.26 -0.40
N ASP A 6 -18.97 9.83 -1.59
CA ASP A 6 -18.52 9.22 -2.85
C ASP A 6 -17.00 8.93 -2.85
N GLN A 7 -16.22 9.81 -2.22
CA GLN A 7 -14.75 9.78 -2.19
C GLN A 7 -14.19 9.23 -0.86
N ASP A 8 -15.04 8.66 0.00
CA ASP A 8 -14.66 8.02 1.27
C ASP A 8 -15.06 6.54 1.31
N PRO A 9 -14.52 5.68 0.41
CA PRO A 9 -14.79 4.25 0.43
C PRO A 9 -14.30 3.55 1.72
N GLU A 10 -13.50 4.24 2.54
CA GLU A 10 -12.88 3.69 3.75
C GLU A 10 -13.51 4.18 5.07
N GLN A 11 -14.46 5.12 5.01
CA GLN A 11 -15.06 5.76 6.19
C GLN A 11 -13.99 6.44 7.08
N ILE A 12 -12.93 6.99 6.47
CA ILE A 12 -11.91 7.78 7.13
C ILE A 12 -12.49 9.19 7.32
N ARG A 13 -13.40 9.30 8.30
CA ARG A 13 -14.20 10.50 8.59
C ARG A 13 -13.40 11.80 8.81
N GLN A 14 -12.09 11.73 9.02
CA GLN A 14 -11.22 12.90 9.11
C GLN A 14 -9.87 12.62 8.44
N ARG A 15 -9.57 13.41 7.42
CA ARG A 15 -8.25 13.48 6.77
C ARG A 15 -7.28 14.20 7.72
N CYS A 16 -6.25 13.52 8.21
CA CYS A 16 -5.07 14.22 8.69
C CYS A 16 -4.43 14.89 7.47
N THR A 17 -4.27 16.21 7.52
CA THR A 17 -3.72 17.05 6.44
C THR A 17 -2.21 16.79 6.21
N THR A 18 -1.62 15.83 6.92
CA THR A 18 -0.20 15.51 6.92
C THR A 18 -0.05 14.01 7.17
N GLY A 19 0.65 13.30 6.29
CA GLY A 19 1.04 11.91 6.44
C GLY A 19 2.55 11.81 6.59
N ASP A 20 3.02 10.97 7.53
CA ASP A 20 4.44 10.79 7.78
C ASP A 20 5.08 9.90 6.70
N VAL A 21 6.21 10.37 6.18
CA VAL A 21 7.06 9.61 5.24
C VAL A 21 8.44 9.47 5.87
N TYR A 22 8.95 8.25 5.89
CA TYR A 22 10.29 7.97 6.39
C TYR A 22 11.20 7.57 5.23
N PHE A 23 12.38 8.19 5.15
CA PHE A 23 13.38 7.86 4.15
C PHE A 23 14.53 7.09 4.80
N ILE A 24 14.88 5.95 4.22
CA ILE A 24 16.03 5.16 4.65
C ILE A 24 17.17 5.42 3.69
N HIS A 25 18.28 5.93 4.23
CA HIS A 25 19.52 6.16 3.48
C HIS A 25 20.62 5.21 3.95
N ILE A 26 21.40 4.67 3.02
CA ILE A 26 22.63 3.93 3.29
C ILE A 26 23.72 4.56 2.43
N ASN A 27 24.82 5.00 3.06
CA ASN A 27 25.92 5.71 2.38
C ASN A 27 25.41 6.91 1.54
N ASP A 28 24.52 7.72 2.12
CA ASP A 28 23.86 8.87 1.48
C ASP A 28 22.98 8.55 0.25
N GLU A 29 22.80 7.28 -0.09
CA GLU A 29 21.90 6.83 -1.15
C GLU A 29 20.54 6.46 -0.57
N LEU A 30 19.46 7.01 -1.15
CA LEU A 30 18.09 6.62 -0.81
C LEU A 30 17.87 5.14 -1.14
N GLN A 31 17.55 4.34 -0.13
CA GLN A 31 17.33 2.90 -0.27
C GLN A 31 15.85 2.51 -0.22
N GLN A 32 15.05 3.22 0.59
CA GLN A 32 13.64 2.93 0.81
C GLN A 32 12.84 4.18 1.17
N ILE A 33 11.57 4.19 0.77
CA ILE A 33 10.56 5.17 1.20
C ILE A 33 9.51 4.39 1.96
N ILE A 34 9.27 4.72 3.22
CA ILE A 34 8.28 4.03 4.06
C ILE A 34 7.07 4.95 4.26
N LEU A 35 5.90 4.43 3.90
CA LEU A 35 4.62 5.12 3.99
C LEU A 35 3.77 4.45 5.07
N ALA A 36 3.23 5.25 5.99
CA ALA A 36 2.21 4.79 6.92
C ALA A 36 0.84 4.81 6.23
N ILE A 37 0.19 3.64 6.16
CA ILE A 37 -1.15 3.49 5.59
C ILE A 37 -2.08 2.87 6.63
N TYR A 38 -3.36 3.17 6.53
CA TYR A 38 -4.38 2.55 7.38
C TYR A 38 -5.73 2.54 6.69
N GLY A 39 -6.59 1.60 7.05
CA GLY A 39 -7.94 1.59 6.51
C GLY A 39 -8.72 0.38 6.97
N LYS A 40 -9.97 0.30 6.54
CA LYS A 40 -10.93 -0.64 7.09
C LYS A 40 -10.69 -2.06 6.58
N GLY A 41 -10.49 -2.99 7.51
CA GLY A 41 -10.57 -4.44 7.28
C GLY A 41 -12.00 -4.97 7.40
N ALA A 42 -12.17 -6.27 7.63
CA ALA A 42 -13.50 -6.86 7.80
C ALA A 42 -14.09 -6.56 9.19
N LYS A 43 -13.25 -6.54 10.23
CA LYS A 43 -13.64 -6.37 11.64
C LYS A 43 -13.10 -5.10 12.27
N SER A 44 -11.96 -4.62 11.81
CA SER A 44 -11.19 -3.58 12.48
C SER A 44 -10.61 -2.56 11.51
N MET A 45 -10.10 -1.45 12.04
CA MET A 45 -9.14 -0.61 11.33
C MET A 45 -7.78 -1.31 11.35
N MET A 46 -7.14 -1.41 10.20
CA MET A 46 -5.82 -2.02 10.03
C MET A 46 -4.80 -0.93 9.73
N TYR A 47 -3.63 -1.03 10.34
CA TYR A 47 -2.53 -0.09 10.15
C TYR A 47 -1.29 -0.84 9.69
N ALA A 48 -0.65 -0.30 8.66
CA ALA A 48 0.50 -0.91 8.04
C ALA A 48 1.55 0.10 7.61
N PHE A 49 2.78 -0.37 7.46
CA PHE A 49 3.84 0.30 6.72
C PHE A 49 4.02 -0.37 5.38
N VAL A 50 4.11 0.45 4.32
CA VAL A 50 4.53 0.02 2.99
C VAL A 50 5.91 0.61 2.75
N ALA A 51 6.90 -0.25 2.57
CA ALA A 51 8.24 0.15 2.14
C ALA A 51 8.32 0.04 0.62
N LEU A 52 8.70 1.12 -0.05
CA LEU A 52 8.90 1.19 -1.50
C LEU A 52 10.39 1.29 -1.82
N THR A 53 10.77 0.81 -3.01
CA THR A 53 12.10 1.07 -3.55
C THR A 53 12.22 2.57 -3.92
N PRO A 54 13.43 3.07 -4.20
CA PRO A 54 13.64 4.46 -4.60
C PRO A 54 12.98 4.86 -5.94
N ASP A 55 12.31 3.94 -6.64
CA ASP A 55 11.45 4.24 -7.79
C ASP A 55 10.05 4.75 -7.39
N GLY A 56 9.71 4.71 -6.10
CA GLY A 56 8.45 5.22 -5.57
C GLY A 56 7.22 4.40 -5.94
N ARG A 57 7.37 3.19 -6.51
CA ARG A 57 6.22 2.35 -6.91
C ARG A 57 6.40 0.85 -6.66
N THR A 58 7.64 0.36 -6.62
CA THR A 58 7.92 -1.06 -6.38
C THR A 58 8.00 -1.32 -4.88
N VAL A 59 7.29 -2.34 -4.39
CA VAL A 59 7.23 -2.72 -2.99
C VAL A 59 8.50 -3.46 -2.58
N LYS A 60 9.16 -3.00 -1.53
CA LYS A 60 10.20 -3.75 -0.80
C LYS A 60 9.63 -4.58 0.34
N ASN A 61 8.62 -4.06 1.04
CA ASN A 61 8.00 -4.78 2.15
C ASN A 61 6.60 -4.21 2.48
N LEU A 62 5.77 -5.04 3.09
CA LEU A 62 4.51 -4.66 3.73
C LEU A 62 4.52 -5.21 5.16
N LEU A 63 4.15 -4.38 6.14
CA LEU A 63 4.08 -4.78 7.54
C LEU A 63 2.81 -4.23 8.18
N HIS A 64 1.91 -5.11 8.60
CA HIS A 64 0.80 -4.74 9.48
C HIS A 64 1.30 -4.71 10.92
N TYR A 65 1.14 -3.56 11.59
CA TYR A 65 1.60 -3.38 12.98
C TYR A 65 0.46 -3.25 13.98
N GLN A 66 -0.77 -3.02 13.49
CA GLN A 66 -1.96 -3.02 14.34
C GLN A 66 -3.18 -3.47 13.52
N GLN A 67 -3.85 -4.50 14.00
CA GLN A 67 -5.12 -5.01 13.47
C GLN A 67 -5.86 -5.80 14.57
N ASN A 68 -7.17 -6.02 14.38
CA ASN A 68 -7.97 -6.89 15.26
C ASN A 68 -8.97 -7.70 14.42
N GLU A 69 -8.48 -8.30 13.35
CA GLU A 69 -9.23 -9.21 12.49
C GLU A 69 -9.38 -10.59 13.15
N THR A 70 -10.28 -11.42 12.62
CA THR A 70 -10.50 -12.76 13.18
C THR A 70 -9.22 -13.61 13.10
N PRO A 71 -8.74 -14.20 14.21
CA PRO A 71 -7.60 -15.10 14.22
C PRO A 71 -7.74 -16.24 13.20
N PHE A 72 -6.62 -16.64 12.58
CA PHE A 72 -6.55 -17.67 11.52
C PHE A 72 -7.33 -17.37 10.22
N LEU A 73 -8.02 -16.24 10.14
CA LEU A 73 -8.65 -15.72 8.92
C LEU A 73 -7.99 -14.40 8.54
N GLY A 74 -8.61 -13.26 8.87
CA GLY A 74 -8.11 -11.94 8.50
C GLY A 74 -6.80 -11.56 9.20
N ALA A 75 -6.51 -12.11 10.39
CA ALA A 75 -5.24 -11.86 11.07
C ALA A 75 -4.02 -12.39 10.30
N ARG A 76 -4.24 -13.23 9.27
CA ARG A 76 -3.18 -13.69 8.36
C ARG A 76 -2.62 -12.59 7.46
N VAL A 77 -3.07 -11.33 7.57
CA VAL A 77 -2.34 -10.18 7.02
C VAL A 77 -0.93 -10.03 7.59
N GLU A 78 -0.65 -10.69 8.72
CA GLU A 78 0.69 -10.79 9.34
C GLU A 78 1.44 -12.08 8.95
N ASP A 79 0.82 -12.98 8.17
CA ASP A 79 1.41 -14.26 7.74
C ASP A 79 2.62 -14.00 6.82
N PRO A 80 3.84 -14.46 7.18
CA PRO A 80 5.03 -14.26 6.35
C PRO A 80 4.87 -14.81 4.92
N ASP A 81 4.13 -15.90 4.74
CA ASP A 81 3.94 -16.51 3.42
C ASP A 81 3.11 -15.61 2.49
N TRP A 82 2.11 -14.93 3.07
CA TRP A 82 1.29 -13.96 2.35
C TRP A 82 2.06 -12.67 2.10
N LEU A 83 2.76 -12.14 3.11
CA LEU A 83 3.56 -10.91 2.99
C LEU A 83 4.67 -11.02 1.95
N ARG A 84 5.31 -12.18 1.78
CA ARG A 84 6.36 -12.38 0.76
C ARG A 84 5.89 -12.14 -0.67
N GLN A 85 4.61 -12.28 -0.96
CA GLN A 85 4.05 -12.05 -2.29
C GLN A 85 4.10 -10.58 -2.72
N TRP A 86 4.18 -9.67 -1.75
CA TRP A 86 4.16 -8.22 -1.98
C TRP A 86 5.50 -7.71 -2.50
N THR A 87 6.62 -8.33 -2.10
CA THR A 87 7.95 -7.90 -2.51
C THR A 87 8.10 -7.97 -4.04
N GLY A 88 8.52 -6.87 -4.65
CA GLY A 88 8.68 -6.73 -6.09
C GLY A 88 7.41 -6.36 -6.86
N LYS A 89 6.24 -6.34 -6.20
CA LYS A 89 4.99 -5.86 -6.81
C LYS A 89 5.02 -4.36 -6.98
N LYS A 90 4.26 -3.84 -7.94
CA LYS A 90 4.11 -2.42 -8.21
C LYS A 90 2.75 -1.93 -7.77
N LEU A 91 2.72 -0.79 -7.11
CA LEU A 91 1.47 -0.16 -6.65
C LEU A 91 0.88 0.78 -7.70
N LEU A 92 1.74 1.45 -8.46
CA LEU A 92 1.37 2.40 -9.51
C LEU A 92 1.74 1.85 -10.89
N ASN A 93 0.84 2.04 -11.86
CA ASN A 93 1.13 1.80 -13.28
C ASN A 93 2.02 2.91 -13.87
N ASP A 94 2.28 2.86 -15.17
CA ASP A 94 3.11 3.84 -15.87
C ASP A 94 2.45 5.23 -15.97
N ASP A 95 1.12 5.31 -15.84
CA ASP A 95 0.35 6.55 -15.76
C ASP A 95 0.26 7.12 -14.33
N ALA A 96 1.03 6.55 -13.40
CA ALA A 96 1.02 6.90 -11.98
C ALA A 96 -0.37 6.77 -11.33
N GLN A 97 -1.16 5.78 -11.75
CA GLN A 97 -2.44 5.42 -11.17
C GLN A 97 -2.34 4.11 -10.35
N PRO A 98 -3.12 3.96 -9.27
CA PRO A 98 -3.21 2.72 -8.51
C PRO A 98 -3.57 1.53 -9.40
N ALA A 99 -2.79 0.45 -9.32
CA ALA A 99 -2.93 -0.71 -10.21
C ALA A 99 -2.91 -2.06 -9.47
N LEU A 100 -2.52 -2.07 -8.19
CA LEU A 100 -2.44 -3.31 -7.42
C LEU A 100 -3.83 -3.93 -7.22
N LYS A 101 -3.92 -5.25 -7.37
CA LYS A 101 -5.11 -6.05 -7.08
C LYS A 101 -4.79 -7.24 -6.19
N VAL A 102 -5.68 -7.54 -5.27
CA VAL A 102 -5.67 -8.76 -4.46
C VAL A 102 -6.71 -9.71 -5.03
N VAL A 103 -6.24 -10.75 -5.72
CA VAL A 103 -7.08 -11.66 -6.50
C VAL A 103 -7.32 -12.97 -5.78
N GLN A 104 -8.47 -13.60 -6.01
CA GLN A 104 -8.72 -14.92 -5.46
C GLN A 104 -7.81 -15.94 -6.14
N SER A 105 -6.82 -16.45 -5.39
CA SER A 105 -5.89 -17.55 -5.71
C SER A 105 -5.49 -17.72 -7.17
N GLY A 106 -4.19 -17.61 -7.46
CA GLY A 106 -3.63 -17.81 -8.80
C GLY A 106 -3.18 -16.51 -9.44
N ALA A 107 -2.73 -15.54 -8.64
CA ALA A 107 -1.93 -14.43 -9.12
C ALA A 107 -0.74 -14.99 -9.92
N ASP A 108 -0.58 -14.53 -11.16
CA ASP A 108 0.57 -14.93 -11.97
C ASP A 108 1.84 -14.38 -11.28
N PRO A 109 2.84 -15.23 -10.99
CA PRO A 109 4.11 -14.76 -10.43
C PRO A 109 4.80 -13.69 -11.30
N GLN A 110 4.52 -13.67 -12.61
CA GLN A 110 5.05 -12.67 -13.55
C GLN A 110 4.24 -11.36 -13.54
N ASP A 111 2.99 -11.37 -13.06
CA ASP A 111 2.19 -10.18 -12.95
C ASP A 111 2.64 -9.37 -11.72
N VAL A 112 3.20 -8.20 -11.98
CA VAL A 112 3.71 -7.31 -10.95
C VAL A 112 2.61 -6.55 -10.22
N TYR A 113 1.36 -6.63 -10.65
CA TYR A 113 0.24 -5.90 -10.05
C TYR A 113 -0.74 -6.78 -9.27
N THR A 114 -0.51 -8.09 -9.16
CA THR A 114 -1.42 -8.99 -8.43
C THR A 114 -0.78 -9.72 -7.27
N VAL A 115 -1.55 -9.89 -6.20
CA VAL A 115 -1.22 -10.68 -5.00
C VAL A 115 -2.38 -11.60 -4.69
N ASP A 116 -2.13 -12.81 -4.19
CA ASP A 116 -3.23 -13.70 -3.80
C ASP A 116 -3.97 -13.19 -2.55
N SER A 117 -5.28 -13.41 -2.52
CA SER A 117 -6.10 -13.18 -1.34
C SER A 117 -5.81 -14.19 -0.24
N ILE A 118 -6.07 -13.80 1.00
CA ILE A 118 -6.08 -14.73 2.14
C ILE A 118 -7.32 -15.62 2.05
N SER A 119 -7.11 -16.93 1.90
CA SER A 119 -8.21 -17.92 1.84
C SER A 119 -9.10 -17.84 3.08
N GLY A 120 -10.41 -17.75 2.87
CA GLY A 120 -11.41 -17.58 3.93
C GLY A 120 -11.53 -16.17 4.50
N ALA A 121 -10.73 -15.20 4.03
CA ALA A 121 -10.71 -13.82 4.51
C ALA A 121 -10.77 -12.80 3.35
N THR A 122 -11.71 -13.00 2.42
CA THR A 122 -11.91 -12.14 1.24
C THR A 122 -12.14 -10.68 1.63
N MET A 123 -13.00 -10.40 2.62
CA MET A 123 -13.28 -9.02 3.04
C MET A 123 -12.04 -8.31 3.57
N THR A 124 -11.21 -9.00 4.36
CA THR A 124 -9.94 -8.44 4.85
C THR A 124 -8.98 -8.18 3.69
N SER A 125 -8.86 -9.14 2.77
CA SER A 125 -8.00 -9.04 1.58
C SER A 125 -8.38 -7.85 0.69
N THR A 126 -9.68 -7.69 0.41
CA THR A 126 -10.22 -6.53 -0.32
C THR A 126 -10.03 -5.23 0.45
N GLY A 127 -10.11 -5.26 1.78
CA GLY A 127 -9.78 -4.12 2.62
C GLY A 127 -8.34 -3.67 2.41
N VAL A 128 -7.37 -4.58 2.44
CA VAL A 128 -5.96 -4.24 2.19
C VAL A 128 -5.75 -3.65 0.79
N GLU A 129 -6.35 -4.24 -0.25
CA GLU A 129 -6.27 -3.69 -1.62
C GLU A 129 -6.74 -2.24 -1.67
N LYS A 130 -7.92 -1.96 -1.10
CA LYS A 130 -8.52 -0.62 -1.08
C LYS A 130 -7.63 0.36 -0.34
N ASN A 131 -7.19 0.00 0.87
CA ASN A 131 -6.29 0.81 1.70
C ASN A 131 -5.04 1.21 0.92
N VAL A 132 -4.35 0.22 0.34
CA VAL A 132 -3.13 0.49 -0.43
C VAL A 132 -3.45 1.44 -1.60
N ASN A 133 -4.47 1.13 -2.41
CA ASN A 133 -4.81 1.91 -3.59
C ASN A 133 -5.28 3.34 -3.26
N PHE A 134 -6.01 3.52 -2.16
CA PHE A 134 -6.41 4.85 -1.68
C PHE A 134 -5.19 5.67 -1.27
N TRP A 135 -4.30 5.10 -0.44
CA TRP A 135 -3.13 5.80 0.07
C TRP A 135 -2.08 6.10 -0.99
N ILE A 136 -1.97 5.31 -2.05
CA ILE A 136 -1.07 5.62 -3.17
C ILE A 136 -1.74 6.43 -4.28
N GLY A 137 -3.07 6.65 -4.19
CA GLY A 137 -3.83 7.45 -5.13
C GLY A 137 -3.74 8.97 -4.87
N GLU A 138 -4.53 9.73 -5.64
CA GLU A 138 -4.57 11.19 -5.62
C GLU A 138 -4.90 11.78 -4.23
N CYS A 139 -5.73 11.07 -3.46
CA CYS A 139 -6.13 11.51 -2.13
C CYS A 139 -5.10 11.19 -1.03
N GLY A 140 -4.08 10.37 -1.31
CA GLY A 140 -3.03 9.99 -0.38
C GLY A 140 -1.65 10.55 -0.76
N TYR A 141 -0.65 9.68 -0.75
CA TYR A 141 0.74 9.94 -1.12
C TYR A 141 0.98 10.05 -2.64
N GLY A 142 -0.03 9.80 -3.50
CA GLY A 142 0.14 9.82 -4.96
C GLY A 142 0.84 11.09 -5.49
N PRO A 143 0.38 12.31 -5.15
CA PRO A 143 1.04 13.55 -5.58
C PRO A 143 2.50 13.67 -5.09
N PHE A 144 2.78 13.17 -3.88
CA PHE A 144 4.14 13.14 -3.33
C PHE A 144 5.04 12.17 -4.10
N LEU A 145 4.58 10.95 -4.37
CA LEU A 145 5.33 9.94 -5.13
C LEU A 145 5.59 10.40 -6.57
N GLN A 146 4.61 11.04 -7.22
CA GLN A 146 4.77 11.62 -8.56
C GLN A 146 5.84 12.74 -8.58
N ARG A 147 5.84 13.60 -7.55
CA ARG A 147 6.86 14.64 -7.41
C ARG A 147 8.25 14.05 -7.21
N LEU A 148 8.38 13.05 -6.33
CA LEU A 148 9.64 12.37 -6.06
C LEU A 148 10.22 11.70 -7.33
N ALA A 149 9.38 11.02 -8.11
CA ALA A 149 9.79 10.41 -9.37
C ALA A 149 10.31 11.46 -10.37
N ARG A 150 9.66 12.63 -10.44
CA ARG A 150 10.06 13.74 -11.31
C ARG A 150 11.38 14.38 -10.89
N GLU A 151 11.58 14.64 -9.60
CA GLU A 151 12.82 15.23 -9.09
C GLU A 151 14.02 14.30 -9.33
N LYS A 152 13.83 12.99 -9.20
CA LYS A 152 14.88 12.01 -9.52
C LYS A 152 15.28 12.02 -10.99
N LEU A 153 14.32 12.17 -11.91
CA LEU A 153 14.57 12.33 -13.35
C LEU A 153 15.37 13.61 -13.67
N LEU A 154 15.19 14.67 -12.89
CA LEU A 154 15.90 15.94 -13.08
C LEU A 154 17.34 15.90 -12.57
N LEU A 155 17.66 15.02 -11.61
CA LEU A 155 19.01 14.85 -11.04
C LEU A 155 19.86 13.80 -11.78
N SER A 156 19.31 13.12 -12.79
CA SER A 156 20.01 12.14 -13.62
C SER A 156 20.64 12.73 -14.90
N HIS A 157 20.73 14.06 -15.01
CA HIS A 157 21.34 14.82 -16.10
C HIS A 157 22.37 15.81 -15.57
#